data_AF-A0A7X9UJU8-F1
#
_entry.id   AF-A0A7X9UJU8-F1
#
_cell.length_a   1.000
_cell.length_b   1.000
_cell.length_c   1.000
_cell.angle_alpha   90.00
_cell.angle_beta   90.00
_cell.angle_gamma   90.00
#
_symmetry.space_group_name_H-M   'P 1'
#
loop_
_entity.id
_entity.type
_entity.pdbx_description
1 polymer ?
#
loop_
_entity_poly.entity_id
_entity_poly.type
_entity_poly.pdbx_seq_one_letter_code
_entity_poly.pdbx_strand_id
1 'polypeptide(L)'
;MGWEYGIRTTQPAILPEVVKRLASSLKFTEVYSLEHQPNGFVLKREDPSWPRALEVWIEEASGLEEIVDGESYIYCLFHIWGEEARSWMQQMERETRQFDSDLIWFEL
;
A
#
# COMPACT_ATOMS: atom_id res chain seq x y z
N MET A 1 -14.99 6.97 2.53
CA MET A 1 -14.57 5.57 2.75
C MET A 1 -13.95 5.12 1.45
N GLY A 2 -12.82 4.42 1.50
CA GLY A 2 -11.99 4.04 0.35
C GLY A 2 -11.94 2.52 0.20
N TRP A 3 -10.93 2.00 -0.50
CA TRP A 3 -10.57 0.58 -0.39
C TRP A 3 -9.40 0.40 0.57
N GLU A 4 -9.51 -0.60 1.43
CA GLU A 4 -8.50 -0.94 2.44
C GLU A 4 -8.02 -2.36 2.18
N TYR A 5 -6.69 -2.52 2.11
CA TYR A 5 -6.06 -3.81 1.90
C TYR A 5 -4.85 -3.94 2.82
N GLY A 6 -4.58 -5.16 3.25
CA GLY A 6 -3.32 -5.52 3.87
C GLY A 6 -2.49 -6.43 2.97
N ILE A 7 -1.17 -6.37 3.14
CA ILE A 7 -0.20 -7.29 2.53
C ILE A 7 0.61 -7.90 3.66
N ARG A 8 0.44 -9.21 3.89
CA ARG A 8 1.18 -9.95 4.92
C ARG A 8 2.22 -10.88 4.32
N THR A 9 3.23 -11.22 5.11
CA THR A 9 4.31 -12.14 4.73
C THR A 9 4.80 -12.89 5.95
N THR A 10 5.38 -14.07 5.74
CA THR A 10 6.11 -14.81 6.78
C THR A 10 7.52 -14.25 7.04
N GLN A 11 7.97 -13.28 6.24
CA GLN A 11 9.30 -12.66 6.31
C GLN A 11 9.22 -11.13 6.49
N PRO A 12 8.83 -10.61 7.67
CA PRO A 12 8.57 -9.17 7.84
C PRO A 12 9.78 -8.26 7.54
N ALA A 13 11.01 -8.80 7.56
CA ALA A 13 12.22 -8.07 7.21
C ALA A 13 12.24 -7.55 5.75
N ILE A 14 11.43 -8.11 4.84
CA ILE A 14 11.37 -7.66 3.44
C ILE A 14 10.43 -6.48 3.22
N LEU A 15 9.53 -6.17 4.17
CA LEU A 15 8.49 -5.16 4.00
C LEU A 15 9.01 -3.77 3.60
N PRO A 16 10.13 -3.25 4.15
CA PRO A 16 10.67 -1.97 3.71
C PRO A 16 11.06 -1.95 2.23
N GLU A 17 11.64 -3.04 1.71
CA GLU A 17 12.00 -3.15 0.29
C GLU A 17 10.76 -3.31 -0.59
N VAL A 18 9.74 -4.05 -0.11
CA VAL A 18 8.44 -4.14 -0.79
C VAL A 18 7.82 -2.75 -0.94
N VAL A 19 7.71 -1.97 0.15
CA VAL A 19 7.16 -0.61 0.11
C VAL A 19 7.94 0.29 -0.85
N LYS A 20 9.27 0.22 -0.82
CA LYS A 20 10.12 0.99 -1.74
C LYS A 20 9.89 0.60 -3.20
N ARG A 21 9.73 -0.69 -3.49
CA ARG A 21 9.41 -1.19 -4.83
C ARG A 21 8.04 -0.72 -5.30
N LEU A 22 7.03 -0.82 -4.43
CA LEU A 22 5.68 -0.34 -4.72
C LEU A 22 5.69 1.15 -5.07
N ALA A 23 6.33 1.98 -4.23
CA ALA A 23 6.49 3.41 -4.46
C ALA A 23 7.18 3.73 -5.80
N SER A 24 8.27 3.01 -6.11
CA SER A 24 9.07 3.24 -7.33
C SER A 24 8.38 2.78 -8.61
N SER A 25 7.51 1.78 -8.50
CA SER A 25 6.81 1.18 -9.64
C SER A 25 5.50 1.89 -9.98
N LEU A 26 4.90 2.60 -9.02
CA LEU A 26 3.56 3.17 -9.14
C LEU A 26 3.51 4.19 -10.29
N LYS A 27 2.58 3.96 -11.23
CA LYS A 27 2.35 4.86 -12.35
C LYS A 27 1.15 5.75 -12.06
N PHE A 28 1.38 7.06 -12.08
CA PHE A 28 0.37 8.08 -11.85
C PHE A 28 0.60 9.27 -12.78
N THR A 29 -0.45 10.05 -13.02
CA THR A 29 -0.43 11.26 -13.85
C THR A 29 0.14 12.46 -13.08
N GLU A 30 0.47 13.54 -13.79
CA GLU A 30 1.10 14.76 -13.22
C GLU A 30 0.26 15.49 -12.16
N VAL A 31 -1.05 15.20 -12.07
CA VAL A 31 -1.93 15.73 -11.01
C VAL A 31 -1.67 15.13 -9.62
N TYR A 32 -0.77 14.14 -9.55
CA TYR A 32 -0.35 13.49 -8.31
C TYR A 32 1.13 13.72 -8.02
N SER A 33 1.48 13.70 -6.73
CA SER A 33 2.86 13.72 -6.25
C SER A 33 3.08 12.63 -5.21
N LEU A 34 4.23 11.96 -5.27
CA LEU A 34 4.59 10.89 -4.35
C LEU A 34 5.47 11.44 -3.22
N GLU A 35 5.02 11.28 -1.98
CA GLU A 35 5.78 11.62 -0.79
C GLU A 35 6.27 10.35 -0.09
N HIS A 36 7.59 10.19 0.02
CA HIS A 36 8.19 9.08 0.77
C HIS A 36 8.24 9.38 2.26
N GLN A 37 8.00 8.36 3.06
CA GLN A 37 8.02 8.40 4.51
C GLN A 37 8.89 7.25 5.06
N PRO A 38 9.38 7.32 6.31
CA PRO A 38 10.29 6.31 6.86
C PRO A 38 9.75 4.87 6.81
N ASN A 39 8.44 4.71 6.95
CA ASN A 39 7.75 3.42 6.98
C ASN A 39 6.70 3.27 5.87
N GLY A 40 6.73 4.09 4.83
CA GLY A 40 5.61 4.17 3.90
C GLY A 40 5.75 5.19 2.80
N PHE A 41 4.65 5.45 2.10
CA PHE A 41 4.52 6.56 1.18
C PHE A 41 3.07 7.02 1.07
N VAL A 42 2.90 8.26 0.61
CA VAL A 42 1.59 8.86 0.34
C VAL A 42 1.59 9.40 -1.08
N LEU A 43 0.61 8.97 -1.89
CA LEU A 43 0.31 9.61 -3.16
C LEU A 43 -0.67 10.75 -2.89
N LYS A 44 -0.20 11.98 -3.09
CA LYS A 44 -0.97 13.20 -2.90
C LYS A 44 -1.55 13.71 -4.21
N ARG A 45 -2.65 14.45 -4.15
CA ARG A 45 -3.23 15.18 -5.28
C ARG A 45 -3.30 16.66 -4.98
N GLU A 46 -3.33 17.50 -6.01
CA GLU A 46 -3.46 18.97 -5.89
C GLU A 46 -4.90 19.40 -5.54
N ASP A 47 -5.53 18.72 -4.57
CA ASP A 47 -6.82 19.07 -4.02
C ASP A 47 -6.68 19.32 -2.51
N PRO A 48 -6.82 20.57 -2.04
CA PRO A 48 -6.65 20.90 -0.62
C PRO A 48 -7.75 20.32 0.28
N SER A 49 -8.94 20.01 -0.26
CA SER A 49 -10.02 19.38 0.50
C SER A 49 -9.80 17.88 0.69
N TRP A 50 -9.02 17.26 -0.19
CA TRP A 50 -8.76 15.84 -0.14
C TRP A 50 -7.37 15.52 -0.71
N PRO A 51 -6.31 15.83 0.05
CA PRO A 51 -4.96 15.87 -0.51
C PRO A 51 -4.34 14.49 -0.72
N ARG A 52 -4.95 13.41 -0.23
CA ARG A 52 -4.40 12.05 -0.27
C ARG A 52 -5.25 11.16 -1.17
N ALA A 53 -4.59 10.48 -2.10
CA ALA A 53 -5.22 9.54 -3.03
C ALA A 53 -4.93 8.08 -2.64
N LEU A 54 -3.72 7.81 -2.17
CA LEU A 54 -3.27 6.50 -1.67
C LEU A 54 -2.32 6.71 -0.49
N GLU A 55 -2.49 5.92 0.54
CA GLU A 55 -1.55 5.79 1.66
C GLU A 55 -1.08 4.35 1.77
N VAL A 56 0.22 4.15 1.96
CA VAL A 56 0.82 2.83 2.16
C VAL A 56 1.77 2.91 3.33
N TRP A 57 1.55 2.07 4.35
CA TRP A 57 2.28 2.09 5.60
C TRP A 57 2.70 0.69 6.02
N ILE A 58 3.85 0.56 6.65
CA ILE A 58 4.18 -0.62 7.46
C ILE A 58 3.61 -0.38 8.85
N GLU A 59 2.72 -1.27 9.27
CA GLU A 59 2.04 -1.22 10.55
C GLU A 59 2.21 -2.52 11.33
N GLU A 60 1.93 -2.46 12.63
CA GLU A 60 1.85 -3.62 13.50
C GLU A 60 0.38 -3.99 13.67
N ALA A 61 0.03 -5.25 13.41
CA ALA A 61 -1.34 -5.73 13.50
C ALA A 61 -1.85 -5.69 14.95
N SER A 62 -3.10 -5.27 15.11
CA SER A 62 -3.81 -5.24 16.40
C SER A 62 -5.30 -5.43 16.15
N GLY A 63 -5.83 -6.60 16.52
CA GLY A 63 -7.24 -6.96 16.37
C GLY A 63 -7.66 -7.32 14.94
N LEU A 64 -6.74 -7.74 14.08
CA LEU A 64 -7.03 -8.20 12.71
C LEU A 64 -7.22 -9.72 12.69
N GLU A 65 -8.23 -10.22 11.97
CA GLU A 65 -8.46 -11.68 11.88
C GLU A 65 -7.42 -12.39 11.00
N GLU A 66 -6.88 -11.66 10.02
CA GLU A 66 -5.97 -12.18 8.98
C GLU A 66 -4.51 -12.23 9.43
N ILE A 67 -4.15 -11.52 10.50
CA ILE A 67 -2.77 -11.35 10.97
C ILE A 67 -2.70 -11.49 12.49
N VAL A 68 -1.68 -12.19 12.98
CA VAL A 68 -1.43 -12.30 14.42
C VAL A 68 -1.03 -10.95 14.98
N ASP A 69 -1.63 -10.55 16.11
CA ASP A 69 -1.27 -9.33 16.82
C ASP A 69 0.24 -9.23 17.07
N GLY A 70 0.80 -8.06 16.80
CA GLY A 70 2.24 -7.80 16.91
C GLY A 70 3.04 -8.14 15.65
N GLU A 71 2.46 -8.78 14.63
CA GLU A 71 3.14 -8.98 13.35
C GLU A 71 3.06 -7.73 12.47
N SER A 72 4.15 -7.46 11.75
CA SER A 72 4.19 -6.35 10.79
C SER A 72 3.56 -6.73 9.46
N TYR A 73 2.83 -5.77 8.88
CA TYR A 73 2.20 -5.90 7.57
C TYR A 73 2.23 -4.57 6.83
N ILE A 74 1.94 -4.59 5.53
CA ILE A 74 1.74 -3.35 4.78
C ILE A 74 0.24 -3.06 4.72
N TYR A 75 -0.16 -1.94 5.29
CA TYR A 75 -1.50 -1.36 5.14
C TYR A 75 -1.56 -0.48 3.90
N CYS A 76 -2.60 -0.64 3.09
CA CYS A 76 -2.86 0.14 1.88
C CYS A 76 -4.26 0.75 1.94
N LEU A 77 -4.36 2.08 1.90
CA LEU A 77 -5.62 2.83 1.91
C LEU A 77 -5.76 3.66 0.64
N PHE A 78 -6.71 3.28 -0.21
CA PHE A 78 -7.07 3.98 -1.44
C PHE A 78 -8.22 4.93 -1.15
N HIS A 79 -7.92 6.22 -1.06
CA HIS A 79 -8.92 7.25 -0.72
C HIS A 79 -9.82 7.65 -1.90
N ILE A 80 -9.47 7.24 -3.12
CA ILE A 80 -10.26 7.46 -4.32
C ILE A 80 -10.86 6.15 -4.83
N TRP A 81 -11.94 6.26 -5.59
CA TRP A 81 -12.62 5.14 -6.23
C TRP A 81 -12.41 5.17 -7.74
N GLY A 82 -12.82 4.09 -8.41
CA GLY A 82 -12.86 4.02 -9.86
C GLY A 82 -11.61 3.37 -10.47
N GLU A 83 -11.43 3.62 -11.77
CA GLU A 83 -10.43 2.91 -12.58
C GLU A 83 -9.00 3.22 -12.15
N GLU A 84 -8.71 4.44 -11.70
CA GLU A 84 -7.38 4.83 -11.23
C GLU A 84 -6.94 4.04 -10.00
N ALA A 85 -7.75 4.03 -8.93
CA ALA A 85 -7.45 3.24 -7.74
C ALA A 85 -7.36 1.75 -8.05
N ARG A 86 -8.21 1.24 -8.96
CA ARG A 86 -8.18 -0.18 -9.35
C ARG A 86 -6.90 -0.51 -10.10
N SER A 87 -6.46 0.38 -10.99
CA SER A 87 -5.21 0.24 -11.72
C SER A 87 -4.01 0.23 -10.78
N TRP A 88 -3.99 1.11 -9.78
CA TRP A 88 -2.93 1.14 -8.76
C TRP A 88 -2.90 -0.13 -7.92
N MET A 89 -4.06 -0.59 -7.43
CA MET A 89 -4.15 -1.86 -6.68
C MET A 89 -3.62 -3.02 -7.52
N GLN A 90 -4.08 -3.18 -8.76
CA GLN A 90 -3.62 -4.25 -9.66
C GLN A 90 -2.13 -4.12 -10.03
N GLN A 91 -1.61 -2.91 -10.09
CA GLN A 91 -0.18 -2.69 -10.31
C GLN A 91 0.63 -3.13 -9.10
N MET A 92 0.24 -2.68 -7.90
CA MET A 92 0.90 -3.05 -6.65
C MET A 92 0.84 -4.56 -6.43
N GLU A 93 -0.30 -5.20 -6.67
CA GLU A 93 -0.46 -6.64 -6.59
C GLU A 93 0.51 -7.37 -7.54
N ARG A 94 0.62 -6.93 -8.80
CA ARG A 94 1.58 -7.50 -9.75
C ARG A 94 3.04 -7.33 -9.33
N GLU A 95 3.39 -6.21 -8.70
CA GLU A 95 4.75 -5.97 -8.21
C GLU A 95 5.07 -6.83 -6.98
N THR A 96 4.12 -7.03 -6.06
CA THR A 96 4.32 -7.97 -4.94
C THR A 96 4.53 -9.41 -5.40
N ARG A 97 3.89 -9.85 -6.49
CA ARG A 97 4.08 -11.20 -7.05
C ARG A 97 5.47 -11.43 -7.65
N GLN A 98 6.28 -10.38 -7.82
CA GLN A 98 7.67 -10.51 -8.28
C GLN A 98 8.64 -10.83 -7.14
N PHE A 99 8.21 -10.77 -5.88
CA PHE A 99 9.01 -11.21 -4.76
C PHE A 99 8.88 -12.73 -4.59
N ASP A 100 10.00 -13.42 -4.32
CA ASP A 100 10.03 -14.86 -4.05
C ASP A 100 9.39 -15.24 -2.69
N SER A 101 8.92 -14.26 -1.93
CA SER A 101 8.25 -14.41 -0.64
C SER A 101 6.74 -14.57 -0.80
N ASP A 102 6.10 -15.31 0.11
CA ASP A 102 4.64 -15.42 0.20
C ASP A 102 3.99 -14.10 0.67
N LEU A 103 3.92 -13.11 -0.22
CA LEU A 103 3.15 -11.88 -0.02
C LEU A 103 1.67 -12.17 -0.34
N ILE A 104 0.82 -12.06 0.67
CA ILE A 104 -0.60 -12.35 0.56
C ILE A 104 -1.39 -11.05 0.77
N TRP A 105 -2.20 -10.70 -0.23
CA TRP A 105 -3.16 -9.61 -0.16
C TRP A 105 -4.46 -10.05 0.51
N PHE A 106 -5.04 -9.18 1.32
CA PHE A 106 -6.35 -9.38 1.94
C PHE A 106 -7.07 -8.04 2.09
N GLU A 107 -8.40 -8.07 2.11
CA GLU A 107 -9.26 -6.89 2.33
C GLU A 107 -9.38 -6.60 3.84
N LEU A 108 -9.51 -5.33 4.20
CA LEU A 108 -9.70 -4.83 5.57
C LEU A 108 -11.06 -4.14 5.74
#